data_AF-O34282-F1
#
_entry.id   AF-O34282-F1
#
_cell.length_a   1.000
_cell.length_b   1.000
_cell.length_c   1.000
_cell.angle_alpha   90.00
_cell.angle_beta   90.00
_cell.angle_gamma   90.00
#
_symmetry.space_group_name_H-M   'P 1'
#
loop_
_entity.id
_entity.type
_entity.pdbx_description
1 polymer ?
#
loop_
_entity_poly.entity_id
_entity_poly.type
_entity_poly.pdbx_seq_one_letter_code
_entity_poly.pdbx_strand_id
1 'polypeptide(L)'
;IRRGTPYEIMNVSLTQTLSRTIMTSATTLMVVLMLFIFGGAMLQGFSLTMLIGVTIGTVSSIYVASALALKLGMKREHMLQPKVEKEGADQPSILP
;
A
#
# COMPACT_ATOMS: atom_id res chain seq x y z
N ILE A 1 1.60 -9.49 22.19
CA ILE A 1 2.09 -8.85 20.94
C ILE A 1 3.63 -8.74 20.87
N ARG A 2 4.37 -8.98 21.98
CA ARG A 2 5.80 -9.33 21.93
C ARG A 2 6.02 -10.58 21.05
N ARG A 3 6.90 -10.46 20.03
CA ARG A 3 7.52 -11.53 19.19
C ARG A 3 6.70 -12.10 18.03
N GLY A 4 6.34 -11.27 17.05
CA GLY A 4 6.15 -11.76 15.67
C GLY A 4 7.48 -11.78 14.91
N THR A 5 7.70 -12.74 14.03
CA THR A 5 8.82 -12.65 13.08
C THR A 5 8.63 -11.44 12.15
N PRO A 6 9.70 -10.83 11.57
CA PRO A 6 9.52 -9.71 10.63
C PRO A 6 8.55 -10.03 9.49
N TYR A 7 8.54 -11.30 9.06
CA TYR A 7 7.59 -11.83 8.09
C TYR A 7 6.14 -11.78 8.56
N GLU A 8 5.89 -12.08 9.83
CA GLU A 8 4.55 -12.11 10.40
C GLU A 8 3.97 -10.69 10.58
N ILE A 9 4.81 -9.75 11.03
CA ILE A 9 4.41 -8.33 11.13
C ILE A 9 4.17 -7.75 9.73
N MET A 10 5.07 -8.01 8.77
CA MET A 10 4.86 -7.59 7.38
C MET A 10 3.60 -8.21 6.78
N ASN A 11 3.36 -9.50 6.99
CA ASN A 11 2.17 -10.17 6.45
C ASN A 11 0.87 -9.55 7.02
N VAL A 12 0.81 -9.31 8.33
CA VAL A 12 -0.34 -8.66 8.97
C VAL A 12 -0.56 -7.25 8.42
N SER A 13 0.50 -6.43 8.32
CA SER A 13 0.41 -5.07 7.76
C SER A 13 0.03 -5.07 6.28
N LEU A 14 0.53 -6.04 5.52
CA LEU A 14 0.22 -6.21 4.11
C LEU A 14 -1.25 -6.56 3.97
N THR A 15 -1.75 -7.61 4.61
CA THR A 15 -3.19 -7.98 4.60
C THR A 15 -4.10 -6.82 5.05
N GLN A 16 -3.73 -6.06 6.08
CA GLN A 16 -4.52 -4.92 6.55
C GLN A 16 -4.62 -3.79 5.50
N THR A 17 -3.51 -3.50 4.81
CA THR A 17 -3.47 -2.47 3.76
C THR A 17 -4.14 -2.97 2.48
N LEU A 18 -3.94 -4.24 2.15
CA LEU A 18 -4.50 -4.92 0.99
C LEU A 18 -6.03 -4.87 1.01
N SER A 19 -6.68 -5.09 2.16
CA SER A 19 -8.14 -4.97 2.29
C SER A 19 -8.64 -3.57 1.95
N ARG A 20 -7.94 -2.52 2.40
CA ARG A 20 -8.30 -1.14 2.06
C ARG A 20 -8.05 -0.85 0.58
N THR A 21 -6.94 -1.32 0.02
CA THR A 21 -6.60 -1.17 -1.39
C THR A 21 -7.58 -1.89 -2.31
N ILE A 22 -8.00 -3.12 -1.97
CA ILE A 22 -9.02 -3.86 -2.72
C ILE A 22 -10.34 -3.11 -2.69
N MET A 23 -10.79 -2.64 -1.53
CA MET A 23 -12.05 -1.90 -1.44
C MET A 23 -12.04 -0.63 -2.30
N THR A 24 -10.93 0.12 -2.27
CA THR A 24 -10.81 1.37 -3.02
C THR A 24 -10.66 1.13 -4.53
N SER A 25 -9.90 0.11 -4.93
CA SER A 25 -9.74 -0.27 -6.35
C SER A 25 -11.03 -0.88 -6.92
N ALA A 26 -11.76 -1.66 -6.14
CA ALA A 26 -13.05 -2.24 -6.53
C ALA A 26 -14.10 -1.16 -6.77
N THR A 27 -14.17 -0.14 -5.92
CA THR A 27 -15.08 1.00 -6.16
C THR A 27 -14.65 1.82 -7.38
N THR A 28 -13.35 1.98 -7.65
CA THR A 28 -12.90 2.64 -8.89
C THR A 28 -13.29 1.83 -10.13
N LEU A 29 -13.10 0.50 -10.11
CA LEU A 29 -13.53 -0.38 -11.20
C LEU A 29 -15.04 -0.30 -11.44
N MET A 30 -15.84 -0.26 -10.37
CA MET A 30 -17.29 -0.09 -10.47
C MET A 30 -17.65 1.25 -11.15
N VAL A 31 -17.01 2.35 -10.77
CA VAL A 31 -17.23 3.67 -11.38
C VAL A 31 -16.82 3.68 -12.85
N VAL A 32 -15.66 3.10 -13.19
CA VAL A 32 -15.17 3.03 -14.58
C VAL A 32 -16.08 2.16 -15.45
N LEU A 33 -16.62 1.06 -14.92
CA LEU A 33 -17.61 0.23 -15.60
C LEU A 33 -18.89 0.99 -15.90
N MET A 34 -19.41 1.76 -14.93
CA MET A 34 -20.57 2.63 -15.16
C MET A 34 -20.27 3.69 -16.22
N LEU A 35 -19.09 4.30 -16.19
CA LEU A 35 -18.64 5.25 -17.21
C LEU A 35 -18.49 4.62 -18.59
N PHE A 36 -18.06 3.37 -18.67
CA PHE A 36 -17.92 2.67 -19.95
C PHE A 36 -19.30 2.37 -20.59
N ILE A 37 -20.28 1.97 -19.78
CA ILE A 37 -21.64 1.64 -20.26
C ILE A 37 -22.46 2.91 -20.52
N PHE A 38 -22.38 3.91 -19.65
CA PHE A 38 -23.25 5.12 -19.67
C PHE A 38 -22.55 6.41 -20.14
N GLY A 39 -21.22 6.43 -20.31
CA GLY A 39 -20.45 7.65 -20.58
C GLY A 39 -20.49 8.17 -22.03
N GLY A 40 -21.08 7.42 -22.96
CA GLY A 40 -21.20 7.83 -24.37
C GLY A 40 -19.89 7.86 -25.15
N ALA A 41 -19.96 8.29 -26.42
CA ALA A 41 -18.85 8.19 -27.39
C ALA A 41 -17.59 8.98 -27.00
N MET A 42 -17.73 10.10 -26.28
CA MET A 42 -16.60 10.93 -25.86
C MET A 42 -15.77 10.28 -24.75
N LEU A 43 -16.41 9.58 -23.81
CA LEU A 43 -15.75 8.98 -22.64
C LEU A 43 -15.40 7.50 -22.85
N GLN A 44 -15.80 6.90 -23.97
CA GLN A 44 -15.54 5.49 -24.25
C GLN A 44 -14.03 5.18 -24.35
N GLY A 45 -13.25 6.03 -25.04
CA GLY A 45 -11.80 5.85 -25.14
C GLY A 45 -11.06 6.10 -23.82
N PHE A 46 -11.54 7.08 -23.04
CA PHE A 46 -11.00 7.38 -21.71
C PHE A 46 -11.29 6.27 -20.70
N SER A 47 -12.54 5.79 -20.65
CA SER A 47 -12.95 4.70 -19.76
C SER A 47 -12.26 3.39 -20.11
N LEU A 48 -12.04 3.07 -21.39
CA LEU A 48 -11.24 1.91 -21.81
C LEU A 48 -9.81 1.97 -21.26
N THR A 49 -9.17 3.14 -21.37
CA THR A 49 -7.80 3.36 -20.87
C THR A 49 -7.75 3.25 -19.34
N MET A 50 -8.73 3.84 -18.64
CA MET A 50 -8.85 3.74 -17.19
C MET A 50 -9.13 2.31 -16.73
N LEU A 51 -9.95 1.55 -17.47
CA LEU A 51 -10.25 0.16 -17.18
C LEU A 51 -8.96 -0.66 -17.20
N ILE A 52 -8.22 -0.59 -18.31
CA ILE A 52 -6.95 -1.31 -18.47
C ILE A 52 -5.93 -0.86 -17.40
N GLY A 53 -5.82 0.44 -17.17
CA GLY A 53 -4.88 1.01 -16.20
C GLY A 53 -5.15 0.59 -14.75
N VAL A 54 -6.42 0.64 -14.31
CA VAL A 54 -6.80 0.22 -12.94
C VAL A 54 -6.66 -1.29 -12.78
N THR A 55 -7.04 -2.10 -13.77
CA THR A 55 -6.92 -3.56 -13.68
C THR A 55 -5.45 -3.98 -13.56
N ILE A 56 -4.58 -3.48 -14.43
CA ILE A 56 -3.14 -3.80 -14.39
C ILE A 56 -2.48 -3.18 -13.15
N GLY A 57 -2.79 -1.92 -12.82
CA GLY A 57 -2.20 -1.21 -11.68
C GLY A 57 -2.52 -1.85 -10.33
N THR A 58 -3.76 -2.32 -10.15
CA THR A 58 -4.19 -2.95 -8.89
C THR A 58 -3.51 -4.30 -8.69
N VAL A 59 -3.54 -5.16 -9.72
CA VAL A 59 -2.92 -6.49 -9.64
C VAL A 59 -1.40 -6.38 -9.56
N SER A 60 -0.79 -5.48 -10.34
CA SER A 60 0.66 -5.24 -10.32
C SER A 60 1.11 -4.72 -8.96
N SER A 61 0.45 -3.72 -8.38
CA SER A 61 0.85 -3.16 -7.10
C SER A 61 0.81 -4.20 -5.97
N ILE A 62 -0.27 -5.00 -5.88
CA ILE A 62 -0.42 -6.03 -4.83
C ILE A 62 0.58 -7.16 -5.03
N TYR A 63 0.70 -7.67 -6.26
CA TYR A 63 1.52 -8.85 -6.55
C TYR A 63 3.02 -8.52 -6.53
N VAL A 64 3.42 -7.36 -7.07
CA VAL A 64 4.81 -6.88 -7.03
C VAL A 64 5.20 -6.53 -5.60
N ALA A 65 4.35 -5.89 -4.79
CA ALA A 65 4.65 -5.64 -3.38
C ALA A 65 4.83 -6.94 -2.59
N SER A 66 3.96 -7.93 -2.79
CA SER A 66 4.04 -9.23 -2.13
C SER A 66 5.28 -10.02 -2.59
N ALA A 67 5.56 -10.04 -3.89
CA ALA A 67 6.71 -10.72 -4.47
C ALA A 67 8.04 -10.05 -4.05
N LEU A 68 8.09 -8.72 -3.99
CA LEU A 68 9.24 -7.97 -3.46
C LEU A 68 9.42 -8.25 -1.98
N ALA A 69 8.36 -8.25 -1.18
CA ALA A 69 8.45 -8.58 0.24
C ALA A 69 9.00 -10.00 0.49
N LEU A 70 8.62 -10.96 -0.36
CA LEU A 70 9.14 -12.33 -0.32
C LEU A 70 10.58 -12.45 -0.84
N LYS A 71 10.92 -11.79 -1.96
CA LYS A 71 12.27 -11.83 -2.56
C LYS A 71 13.32 -11.05 -1.78
N LEU A 72 12.95 -9.92 -1.20
CA LEU A 72 13.85 -9.15 -0.34
C LEU A 72 14.11 -9.84 1.00
N GLY A 73 13.43 -10.95 1.30
CA GLY A 73 13.79 -11.88 2.35
C GLY A 73 14.32 -11.17 3.58
N MET A 74 13.53 -10.26 4.15
CA MET A 74 13.95 -9.31 5.17
C MET A 74 14.60 -10.04 6.35
N LYS A 75 15.92 -10.21 6.25
CA LYS A 75 16.80 -10.44 7.39
C LYS A 75 16.71 -9.19 8.27
N ARG A 76 16.67 -9.42 9.58
CA ARG A 76 16.52 -8.45 10.67
C ARG A 76 17.45 -7.22 10.62
N GLU A 77 18.41 -7.16 9.71
CA GLU A 77 19.52 -6.22 9.71
C GLU A 77 19.15 -4.85 9.12
N HIS A 78 18.17 -4.75 8.22
CA HIS A 78 17.64 -3.45 7.75
C HIS A 78 16.44 -2.93 8.56
N MET A 79 15.98 -3.70 9.55
CA MET A 79 15.02 -3.24 10.57
C MET A 79 15.69 -2.74 11.86
N LEU A 80 17.03 -2.70 11.90
CA LEU A 80 17.74 -1.82 12.82
C LEU A 80 17.60 -0.42 12.25
N GLN A 81 16.62 0.32 12.77
CA GLN A 81 16.60 1.76 12.63
C GLN A 81 18.01 2.25 13.03
N PRO A 82 18.77 2.97 12.19
CA PRO A 82 19.70 3.93 12.77
C PRO A 82 18.79 4.80 13.62
N LYS A 83 18.96 4.69 14.94
CA LYS A 83 18.25 5.44 15.96
C LYS A 83 18.21 6.88 15.45
N VAL A 84 17.06 7.31 14.92
CA VAL A 84 16.82 8.73 14.69
C VAL A 84 16.86 9.28 16.10
N GLU A 85 17.99 9.89 16.41
CA GLU A 85 18.22 10.64 17.61
C GLU A 85 16.99 11.52 17.78
N LYS A 86 16.27 11.32 18.88
CA LYS A 86 15.17 12.20 19.23
C LYS A 86 15.79 13.56 19.57
N GLU A 87 16.01 14.40 18.56
CA GLU A 87 16.43 15.80 18.69
C GLU A 87 15.28 16.67 19.25
N GLY A 88 14.69 16.25 20.38
CA GLY A 88 13.61 17.02 21.00
C GLY A 88 13.05 16.48 22.31
N ALA A 89 13.72 15.53 22.98
CA ALA A 89 13.31 15.06 24.31
C ALA A 89 14.32 15.35 25.43
N ASP A 90 15.36 16.14 25.13
CA ASP A 90 16.34 16.62 26.12
C ASP A 90 16.37 18.16 26.14
N GLN A 91 15.22 18.80 26.36
CA GLN A 91 15.22 20.11 27.02
C GLN A 91 15.18 19.82 28.52
N PRO A 92 16.29 19.97 29.26
CA PRO A 92 16.29 19.74 30.69
C PRO A 92 15.29 20.70 31.35
N SER A 93 14.43 20.14 32.20
CA SER A 93 13.72 20.88 33.23
C SER A 93 14.76 21.57 34.13
N ILE A 94 15.14 22.79 33.75
CA ILE A 94 15.86 23.70 34.63
C ILE A 94 14.80 24.28 35.57
N LEU A 95 14.76 23.73 36.78
CA LEU A 95 14.25 24.42 37.98
C LEU A 95 14.93 25.79 38.08
N PRO A 96 14.19 26.82 38.49
CA PRO A 96 14.17 27.14 39.91
C PRO A 96 12.81 26.87 40.59
#